data_AF-A0A512E231-F1
#
_entry.id   AF-A0A512E231-F1
#
_cell.length_a   1.000
_cell.length_b   1.000
_cell.length_c   1.000
_cell.angle_alpha   90.00
_cell.angle_beta   90.00
_cell.angle_gamma   90.00
#
_symmetry.space_group_name_H-M   'P 1'
#
loop_
_entity.id
_entity.type
_entity.pdbx_description
1 polymer ?
#
loop_
_entity_poly.entity_id
_entity_poly.type
_entity_poly.pdbx_seq_one_letter_code
_entity_poly.pdbx_strand_id
1 'polypeptide(L)' 'MQNQSLEEEVLCAFKRAMDEGQQDVAEHLLRALETLGPEVTLESSLGEAYALVAQHSSRKPLQHRDH' A
#
# COMPACT_ATOMS: atom_id res chain seq x y z
N MET A 1 -0.82 25.38 6.79
CA MET A 1 -0.09 24.11 6.58
C MET A 1 -1.02 23.03 7.05
N GLN A 2 -1.53 22.21 6.14
CA GLN A 2 -2.44 21.13 6.54
C GLN A 2 -1.57 20.13 7.33
N ASN A 3 -1.82 20.00 8.63
CA ASN A 3 -1.19 18.97 9.46
C ASN A 3 -1.83 17.63 9.04
N GLN A 4 -1.35 17.07 7.94
CA GLN A 4 -1.60 15.66 7.64
C GLN A 4 -0.79 14.86 8.66
N SER A 5 -1.41 13.85 9.22
CA SER A 5 -0.72 12.96 10.15
C SER A 5 0.39 12.23 9.39
N LEU A 6 1.50 11.91 10.05
CA LEU A 6 2.60 11.14 9.45
C LEU A 6 2.08 9.85 8.78
N GLU A 7 1.06 9.23 9.36
CA GLU A 7 0.35 8.09 8.79
C GLU A 7 -0.26 8.37 7.40
N GLU A 8 -0.94 9.51 7.23
CA GLU A 8 -1.54 9.93 5.95
C GLU A 8 -0.48 10.23 4.89
N GLU A 9 0.63 10.85 5.30
CA GLU A 9 1.77 11.12 4.41
C GLU A 9 2.41 9.81 3.91
N VAL A 10 2.62 8.85 4.81
CA VAL A 10 3.17 7.53 4.48
C VAL A 10 2.19 6.75 3.58
N LEU A 11 0.89 6.80 3.84
CA LEU A 11 -0.13 6.17 2.99
C LEU A 11 -0.17 6.78 1.58
N CYS A 12 -0.06 8.11 1.48
CA CYS A 12 -0.01 8.79 0.20
C CYS A 12 1.24 8.39 -0.61
N ALA A 13 2.40 8.33 0.05
CA ALA A 13 3.64 7.85 -0.56
C ALA A 13 3.52 6.37 -0.99
N PHE A 14 2.86 5.53 -0.18
CA PHE A 14 2.64 4.12 -0.47
C PHE A 14 1.79 3.94 -1.74
N LYS A 15 0.66 4.66 -1.84
CA LYS A 15 -0.18 4.67 -3.05
C LYS A 15 0.62 5.02 -4.29
N ARG A 16 1.41 6.09 -4.21
CA ARG A 16 2.27 6.52 -5.33
C ARG A 16 3.31 5.46 -5.70
N ALA A 17 3.98 4.86 -4.74
CA ALA A 17 4.95 3.79 -4.99
C ALA A 17 4.31 2.58 -5.67
N MET A 18 3.08 2.22 -5.27
CA MET A 18 2.30 1.15 -5.91
C MET A 18 1.93 1.49 -7.36
N ASP A 19 1.44 2.70 -7.63
CA ASP A 19 1.12 3.18 -8.99
C ASP A 19 2.37 3.29 -9.89
N GLU A 20 3.50 3.73 -9.32
CA GLU A 20 4.79 3.83 -10.03
C GLU A 20 5.48 2.46 -10.19
N GLY A 21 4.92 1.37 -9.65
CA GLY A 21 5.46 0.02 -9.72
C GLY A 21 6.73 -0.20 -8.88
N GLN A 22 7.03 0.71 -7.95
CA GLN A 22 8.19 0.65 -7.05
C GLN A 22 7.92 -0.27 -5.87
N GLN A 23 7.96 -1.58 -6.11
CA GLN A 23 7.58 -2.60 -5.13
C GLN A 23 8.45 -2.56 -3.86
N ASP A 24 9.76 -2.35 -3.97
CA ASP A 24 10.66 -2.26 -2.82
C ASP A 24 10.28 -1.09 -1.88
N VAL A 25 9.97 0.07 -2.49
CA VAL A 25 9.56 1.28 -1.76
C VAL A 25 8.19 1.08 -1.11
N ALA A 26 7.24 0.49 -1.83
CA ALA A 26 5.91 0.19 -1.29
C ALA A 26 6.00 -0.77 -0.09
N GLU A 27 6.86 -1.78 -0.13
CA GLU A 27 7.06 -2.71 0.98
C GLU A 27 7.64 -2.02 2.22
N HIS A 28 8.59 -1.10 2.03
CA HIS A 28 9.18 -0.36 3.15
C HIS A 28 8.18 0.59 3.80
N LEU A 29 7.33 1.23 2.99
CA LEU A 29 6.27 2.12 3.47
C LEU A 29 5.16 1.35 4.18
N LEU A 30 4.82 0.14 3.70
CA LEU A 30 3.88 -0.75 4.38
C LEU A 30 4.39 -1.13 5.77
N ARG A 31 5.66 -1.53 5.89
CA ARG A 31 6.29 -1.84 7.18
C ARG A 31 6.33 -0.64 8.13
N ALA A 32 6.47 0.57 7.59
CA ALA A 32 6.36 1.79 8.38
C ALA A 32 4.95 1.98 8.93
N LEU A 33 3.91 1.78 8.11
CA LEU A 33 2.50 1.83 8.56
C LEU A 33 2.22 0.78 9.65
N GLU A 34 2.71 -0.44 9.49
CA GLU A 34 2.60 -1.51 10.50
C GLU A 34 3.29 -1.16 11.83
N THR A 35 4.35 -0.35 11.78
CA THR A 35 5.08 0.09 12.97
C THR A 35 4.39 1.28 13.67
N LEU A 36 3.71 2.13 12.90
CA LEU A 36 3.05 3.33 13.40
C LEU A 36 1.69 3.04 14.06
N GLY A 37 1.00 1.97 13.66
CA GLY A 37 -0.34 1.63 14.15
C GLY A 37 -0.44 0.23 14.77
N PRO A 38 -0.69 0.10 16.08
CA PRO A 38 -0.94 -1.21 16.71
C PRO A 38 -2.35 -1.76 16.45
N GLU A 39 -3.30 -0.94 15.99
CA GLU A 39 -4.67 -1.36 15.71
C GLU A 39 -4.95 -1.41 14.20
N VAL A 40 -4.92 -2.62 13.65
CA VAL A 40 -5.34 -2.90 12.27
C VAL A 40 -6.87 -2.94 12.23
N THR A 41 -7.53 -1.78 12.25
CA THR A 41 -8.97 -1.74 11.94
C THR A 41 -9.17 -1.54 10.44
N LEU A 42 -10.30 -2.03 9.90
CA LEU A 42 -10.64 -1.89 8.48
C LEU A 42 -10.74 -0.43 8.02
N GLU A 43 -10.90 0.51 8.96
CA GLU A 43 -10.98 1.95 8.74
C GLU A 43 -9.62 2.67 8.94
N SER A 44 -8.57 1.95 9.36
CA SER A 44 -7.22 2.49 9.54
C SER A 44 -6.46 2.55 8.20
N SER A 45 -5.50 3.48 8.08
CA SER A 45 -4.63 3.60 6.90
C SER A 45 -3.90 2.30 6.54
N LEU A 46 -3.64 1.44 7.53
CA LEU A 46 -3.08 0.11 7.30
C LEU A 46 -4.04 -0.83 6.56
N GLY A 47 -5.34 -0.82 6.90
CA GLY A 47 -6.36 -1.59 6.19
C GLY A 47 -6.47 -1.17 4.71
N GLU A 48 -6.36 0.12 4.45
CA GLU A 48 -6.33 0.65 3.08
C GLU A 48 -5.08 0.21 2.31
N ALA A 49 -3.91 0.22 2.95
CA ALA A 49 -2.67 -0.26 2.35
C ALA A 49 -2.76 -1.75 1.97
N TYR A 50 -3.30 -2.60 2.86
CA TYR A 50 -3.54 -4.01 2.57
C TYR A 50 -4.53 -4.23 1.41
N ALA A 51 -5.61 -3.44 1.35
CA ALA A 51 -6.57 -3.52 0.24
C ALA A 51 -5.93 -3.18 -1.12
N LEU A 52 -5.01 -2.21 -1.16
CA LEU A 52 -4.25 -1.85 -2.35
C LEU A 52 -3.32 -2.98 -2.80
N VAL A 53 -2.62 -3.63 -1.85
CA VAL A 53 -1.78 -4.80 -2.16
C VAL A 53 -2.61 -5.94 -2.77
N ALA A 54 -3.77 -6.25 -2.19
CA ALA A 54 -4.66 -7.31 -2.67
C ALA A 54 -5.17 -7.01 -4.11
N GLN A 55 -5.51 -5.75 -4.40
CA GLN A 55 -5.93 -5.32 -5.73
C GLN A 55 -4.79 -5.42 -6.75
N HIS A 56 -3.57 -4.99 -6.40
CA HIS A 56 -2.41 -5.09 -7.29
C HIS A 56 -1.99 -6.54 -7.54
N SER A 57 -2.10 -7.40 -6.53
CA SER A 57 -1.81 -8.84 -6.66
C SER A 57 -2.80 -9.54 -7.59
N SER A 58 -4.05 -9.06 -7.62
CA SER A 58 -5.11 -9.57 -8.50
C SER A 58 -4.97 -9.10 -9.96
N ARG A 59 -4.19 -8.03 -10.21
CA ARG A 59 -3.87 -7.53 -11.55
C ARG A 59 -2.75 -8.30 -12.25
N LYS A 60 -2.33 -9.47 -11.76
CA LYS A 60 -1.50 -10.37 -12.57
C LYS A 60 -2.23 -10.59 -13.89
N PRO A 61 -1.66 -10.18 -15.04
CA PRO A 61 -2.22 -10.61 -16.31
C PRO A 61 -2.04 -12.12 -16.33
N LEU A 62 -3.15 -12.85 -16.31
CA LEU A 62 -3.19 -14.22 -16.81
C LEU A 62 -2.75 -14.15 -18.28
N GLN A 63 -1.45 -14.11 -18.53
CA GLN A 63 -0.92 -14.46 -19.83
C GLN A 63 -1.10 -15.97 -19.95
N HIS A 64 -2.29 -16.32 -20.39
CA HIS A 64 -2.55 -17.47 -21.21
C HIS A 64 -1.46 -17.56 -22.27
N ARG A 65 -0.60 -18.57 -22.17
CA ARG A 65 0.25 -18.98 -23.26
C ARG A 65 0.23 -20.50 -23.33
N ASP A 66 -0.89 -21.00 -23.85
CA ASP A 66 -0.89 -22.20 -24.66
C ASP A 66 0.14 -22.02 -25.78
N HIS A 67 1.08 -22.96 -25.89
CA HIS A 67 1.77 -23.28 -27.13
C HIS A 67 2.31 -24.71 -27.06
#